data_AF-W5Q7I2-F1
#
_entry.id   AF-W5Q7I2-F1
#
_cell.length_a   1.000
_cell.length_b   1.000
_cell.length_c   1.000
_cell.angle_alpha   90.00
_cell.angle_beta   90.00
_cell.angle_gamma   90.00
#
_symmetry.space_group_name_H-M   'P 1'
#
loop_
_entity.id
_entity.type
_entity.pdbx_description
1 polymer ?
#
loop_
_entity_poly.entity_id
_entity_poly.type
_entity_poly.pdbx_seq_one_letter_code
_entity_poly.pdbx_strand_id
1 'polypeptide(L)'
;VSRPSVFIFPPKPKDSLMITGTGVEGQDDPEVQFSWFVDNVEVRTARTTPREEQFNSTFRVVSALPIQHDHWTGGKEFKCKVHSKGLPAPIVRTISRAKGQAREPQVYVLAPPQEELSKSTLSVTCLVTGFYPDYIAVEWQKNGQPESEDNTTTSQLDADGSYFLYSRLRVDKSSWQRGDTYACVVMHEALHNHYTQKSISKPPDLLLEEESCADAQDGELDGLWTTISIFITLFLLSVCYSATVTLFKVKWILSSVVELRSVTPNYRNMIGQGA
;
A
#
# COMPACT_ATOMS: atom_id res chain seq x y z
N VAL A 1 -41.00 -19.33 -25.29
CA VAL A 1 -39.88 -20.29 -25.31
C VAL A 1 -38.59 -19.50 -25.20
N SER A 2 -37.94 -19.55 -24.02
CA SER A 2 -36.61 -18.98 -23.82
C SER A 2 -35.61 -19.69 -24.72
N ARG A 3 -34.83 -18.96 -25.52
CA ARG A 3 -33.78 -19.57 -26.34
C ARG A 3 -32.55 -19.81 -25.47
N PRO A 4 -31.90 -20.98 -25.56
CA PRO A 4 -30.71 -21.22 -24.77
C PRO A 4 -29.56 -20.34 -25.23
N SER A 5 -28.82 -19.81 -24.26
CA SER A 5 -27.67 -18.93 -24.50
C SER A 5 -26.38 -19.69 -24.29
N VAL A 6 -25.47 -19.62 -25.26
CA VAL A 6 -24.18 -20.30 -25.20
C VAL A 6 -23.03 -19.30 -25.17
N PHE A 7 -22.15 -19.44 -24.18
CA PHE A 7 -20.92 -18.66 -24.02
C PHE A 7 -19.69 -19.57 -24.04
N ILE A 8 -18.56 -19.04 -24.49
CA ILE A 8 -17.27 -19.73 -24.51
C ILE A 8 -16.22 -18.82 -23.87
N PHE A 9 -15.40 -19.38 -22.98
CA PHE A 9 -14.42 -18.63 -22.19
C PHE A 9 -12.99 -19.12 -22.44
N PRO A 10 -11.99 -18.21 -22.50
CA PRO A 10 -10.60 -18.60 -22.70
C PRO A 10 -10.05 -19.38 -21.49
N PRO A 11 -8.90 -20.06 -21.64
CA PRO A 11 -8.25 -20.76 -20.56
C PRO A 11 -7.86 -19.81 -19.42
N LYS A 12 -8.12 -20.19 -18.17
CA LYS A 12 -7.71 -19.39 -17.01
C LYS A 12 -6.18 -19.39 -16.87
N PRO A 13 -5.54 -18.24 -16.55
CA PRO A 13 -4.08 -18.18 -16.46
C PRO A 13 -3.56 -19.01 -15.27
N LYS A 14 -4.40 -19.18 -14.24
CA LYS A 14 -4.01 -19.75 -12.95
C LYS A 14 -3.96 -21.28 -12.90
N ASP A 15 -5.05 -21.97 -13.24
CA ASP A 15 -5.23 -23.35 -12.74
C ASP A 15 -5.56 -24.39 -13.80
N SER A 16 -5.87 -23.98 -15.02
CA SER A 16 -6.21 -24.97 -16.03
C SER A 16 -6.26 -24.35 -17.42
N LEU A 17 -5.49 -24.95 -18.32
CA LEU A 17 -5.68 -24.80 -19.76
C LEU A 17 -7.00 -25.47 -20.13
N MET A 18 -8.13 -24.84 -19.76
CA MET A 18 -9.47 -25.34 -19.99
C MET A 18 -10.32 -24.26 -20.64
N ILE A 19 -10.83 -24.57 -21.82
CA ILE A 19 -11.84 -23.73 -22.47
C ILE A 19 -13.19 -24.20 -22.00
N THR A 20 -14.00 -23.27 -21.53
CA THR A 20 -15.29 -23.58 -20.91
C THR A 20 -16.41 -23.10 -21.81
N GLY A 21 -17.32 -24.00 -22.18
CA GLY A 21 -18.58 -23.69 -22.84
C GLY A 21 -19.72 -23.77 -21.83
N THR A 22 -20.54 -22.72 -21.72
CA THR A 22 -21.73 -22.72 -20.86
C THR A 22 -22.99 -22.63 -21.71
N GLY A 23 -23.99 -23.46 -21.41
CA GLY A 23 -25.35 -23.37 -21.95
C GLY A 23 -26.33 -23.04 -20.84
N VAL A 24 -27.24 -22.09 -21.08
CA VAL A 24 -28.35 -21.77 -20.17
C VAL A 24 -29.66 -22.21 -20.81
N GLU A 25 -30.47 -22.99 -20.08
CA GLU A 25 -31.71 -23.62 -20.54
C GLU A 25 -32.92 -23.26 -19.67
N GLY A 26 -34.13 -23.33 -20.21
CA GLY A 26 -35.38 -23.23 -19.46
C GLY A 26 -35.81 -24.54 -18.83
N GLN A 27 -36.84 -24.49 -17.98
CA GLN A 27 -37.27 -25.65 -17.17
C GLN A 27 -37.76 -26.86 -17.99
N ASP A 28 -38.30 -26.61 -19.19
CA ASP A 28 -38.83 -27.62 -20.11
C ASP A 28 -37.88 -27.94 -21.28
N ASP A 29 -36.63 -27.45 -21.26
CA ASP A 29 -35.69 -27.65 -22.36
C ASP A 29 -35.10 -29.08 -22.35
N PRO A 30 -34.90 -29.69 -23.53
CA PRO A 30 -34.35 -31.03 -23.66
C PRO A 30 -32.82 -31.03 -23.52
N GLU A 31 -32.28 -32.14 -22.98
CA GLU A 31 -30.86 -32.35 -22.67
C GLU A 31 -29.86 -31.77 -23.68
N VAL A 32 -28.98 -30.87 -23.20
CA VAL A 32 -27.84 -30.30 -23.94
C VAL A 32 -26.73 -31.32 -24.17
N GLN A 33 -26.21 -31.37 -25.39
CA GLN A 33 -25.00 -32.10 -25.75
C GLN A 33 -23.93 -31.16 -26.31
N PHE A 34 -22.69 -31.36 -25.87
CA PHE A 34 -21.53 -30.56 -26.29
C PHE A 34 -20.61 -31.38 -27.18
N SER A 35 -20.15 -30.78 -28.28
CA SER A 35 -19.10 -31.32 -29.14
C SER A 35 -18.00 -30.28 -29.29
N TRP A 36 -16.75 -30.70 -29.09
CA TRP A 36 -15.59 -29.81 -29.14
C TRP A 36 -14.72 -30.12 -30.36
N PHE A 37 -14.15 -29.07 -30.96
CA PHE A 37 -13.22 -29.19 -32.08
C PHE A 37 -12.01 -28.29 -31.86
N VAL A 38 -10.84 -28.76 -32.29
CA VAL A 38 -9.58 -28.00 -32.36
C VAL A 38 -9.13 -27.98 -33.81
N ASP A 39 -9.01 -26.80 -34.44
CA ASP A 39 -8.76 -26.62 -35.88
C ASP A 39 -9.68 -27.49 -36.76
N ASN A 40 -10.96 -27.56 -36.39
CA ASN A 40 -12.00 -28.39 -37.03
C ASN A 40 -11.88 -29.91 -36.84
N VAL A 41 -10.92 -30.40 -36.05
CA VAL A 41 -10.83 -31.81 -35.67
C VAL A 41 -11.59 -32.05 -34.38
N GLU A 42 -12.54 -32.98 -34.37
CA GLU A 42 -13.35 -33.30 -33.18
C GLU A 42 -12.49 -33.90 -32.06
N VAL A 43 -12.68 -33.43 -30.83
CA VAL A 43 -12.00 -33.91 -29.63
C VAL A 43 -13.01 -34.34 -28.56
N ARG A 44 -12.65 -35.37 -27.79
CA ARG A 44 -13.57 -36.03 -26.83
C ARG A 44 -13.06 -36.02 -25.38
N THR A 45 -12.03 -35.23 -25.10
CA THR A 45 -11.41 -35.12 -23.76
C THR A 45 -12.15 -34.16 -22.82
N ALA A 46 -13.18 -33.46 -23.31
CA ALA A 46 -13.96 -32.51 -22.54
C ALA A 46 -14.75 -33.20 -21.42
N ARG A 47 -14.90 -32.49 -20.30
CA ARG A 47 -15.67 -32.92 -19.13
C ARG A 47 -16.87 -32.01 -18.97
N THR A 48 -18.06 -32.58 -18.91
CA THR A 48 -19.30 -31.82 -18.74
C THR A 48 -19.84 -32.04 -17.33
N THR A 49 -20.12 -30.95 -16.62
CA THR A 49 -20.74 -31.01 -15.30
C THR A 49 -22.23 -31.33 -15.42
N PRO A 50 -22.84 -31.99 -14.42
CA PRO A 50 -24.29 -32.15 -14.37
C PRO A 50 -25.01 -30.80 -14.43
N ARG A 51 -26.28 -30.81 -14.86
CA ARG A 51 -27.13 -29.61 -14.88
C ARG A 51 -27.26 -29.01 -13.48
N GLU A 52 -27.12 -27.70 -13.40
CA GLU A 52 -27.23 -26.92 -12.17
C GLU A 52 -28.40 -25.94 -12.28
N GLU A 53 -29.36 -26.02 -11.36
CA GLU A 53 -30.49 -25.07 -11.31
C GLU A 53 -30.02 -23.71 -10.78
N GLN A 54 -30.42 -22.65 -11.47
CA GLN A 54 -30.12 -21.27 -11.12
C GLN A 54 -31.30 -20.64 -10.38
N PHE A 55 -31.05 -19.57 -9.62
CA PHE A 55 -32.07 -18.86 -8.83
C PHE A 55 -33.29 -18.36 -9.63
N ASN A 56 -33.16 -18.21 -10.94
CA ASN A 56 -34.21 -17.78 -11.86
C ASN A 56 -34.93 -18.95 -12.55
N SER A 57 -34.83 -20.17 -12.02
CA SER A 57 -35.42 -21.40 -12.60
C SER A 57 -34.93 -21.71 -14.03
N THR A 58 -33.73 -21.25 -14.38
CA THR A 58 -32.99 -21.72 -15.56
C THR A 58 -31.96 -22.76 -15.15
N PHE A 59 -31.55 -23.62 -16.07
CA PHE A 59 -30.47 -24.58 -15.84
C PHE A 59 -29.19 -24.11 -16.49
N ARG A 60 -28.06 -24.37 -15.85
CA ARG A 60 -26.72 -24.13 -16.37
C ARG A 60 -25.99 -25.45 -16.55
N VAL A 61 -25.43 -25.65 -17.74
CA VAL A 61 -24.57 -26.80 -18.04
C VAL A 61 -23.22 -26.29 -18.49
N VAL A 62 -22.14 -26.87 -17.95
CA VAL A 62 -20.76 -26.43 -18.20
C VAL A 62 -19.96 -27.57 -18.79
N SER A 63 -19.38 -27.37 -19.98
CA SER A 63 -18.43 -28.29 -20.58
C SER A 63 -17.04 -27.66 -20.59
N ALA A 64 -16.06 -28.34 -20.02
CA ALA A 64 -14.67 -27.87 -19.93
C ALA A 64 -13.75 -28.79 -20.76
N LEU A 65 -13.13 -28.23 -21.80
CA LEU A 65 -12.16 -28.93 -22.63
C LEU A 65 -10.74 -28.70 -22.09
N PRO A 66 -10.03 -29.72 -21.57
CA PRO A 66 -8.62 -29.60 -21.28
C PRO A 66 -7.83 -29.49 -22.60
N ILE A 67 -6.97 -28.48 -22.70
CA ILE A 67 -6.16 -28.19 -23.88
C ILE A 67 -4.66 -28.21 -23.54
N GLN A 68 -3.83 -28.39 -24.57
CA GLN A 68 -2.39 -28.22 -24.46
C GLN A 68 -2.01 -26.75 -24.58
N HIS A 69 -0.95 -26.33 -23.88
CA HIS A 69 -0.51 -24.94 -23.85
C HIS A 69 -0.17 -24.42 -25.25
N ASP A 70 0.62 -25.20 -25.99
CA ASP A 70 1.11 -24.89 -27.32
C ASP A 70 0.00 -24.72 -28.36
N HIS A 71 -1.15 -25.37 -28.14
CA HIS A 71 -2.31 -25.20 -29.01
C HIS A 71 -2.94 -23.81 -28.85
N TRP A 72 -3.04 -23.30 -27.62
CA TRP A 72 -3.56 -21.96 -27.37
C TRP A 72 -2.58 -20.89 -27.81
N THR A 73 -1.31 -20.99 -27.38
CA THR A 73 -0.27 -20.00 -27.71
C THR A 73 0.06 -20.00 -29.20
N GLY A 74 -0.01 -21.16 -29.86
CA GLY A 74 0.09 -21.30 -31.32
C GLY A 74 -1.08 -20.73 -32.11
N GLY A 75 -2.14 -20.24 -31.43
CA GLY A 75 -3.27 -19.57 -32.07
C GLY A 75 -4.28 -20.51 -32.74
N LYS A 76 -4.36 -21.78 -32.30
CA LYS A 76 -5.37 -22.73 -32.81
C LYS A 76 -6.79 -22.25 -32.52
N GLU A 77 -7.71 -22.65 -33.38
CA GLU A 77 -9.14 -22.36 -33.24
C GLU A 77 -9.82 -23.45 -32.41
N PHE A 78 -10.53 -23.06 -31.36
CA PHE A 78 -11.34 -23.95 -30.54
C PHE A 78 -12.81 -23.67 -30.74
N LYS A 79 -13.59 -24.71 -31.00
CA LYS A 79 -15.00 -24.60 -31.37
C LYS A 79 -15.84 -25.49 -30.46
N CYS A 80 -16.82 -24.88 -29.80
CA CYS A 80 -17.84 -25.54 -29.01
C CYS A 80 -19.15 -25.54 -29.81
N LYS A 81 -19.69 -26.73 -30.07
CA LYS A 81 -20.96 -26.93 -30.75
C LYS A 81 -21.96 -27.54 -29.78
N VAL A 82 -23.06 -26.85 -29.57
CA VAL A 82 -24.11 -27.21 -28.63
C VAL A 82 -25.34 -27.70 -29.38
N HIS A 83 -25.73 -28.95 -29.10
CA HIS A 83 -26.92 -29.59 -29.66
C HIS A 83 -27.97 -29.73 -28.56
N SER A 84 -29.22 -29.42 -28.87
CA SER A 84 -30.38 -29.67 -27.98
C SER A 84 -31.59 -29.95 -28.88
N LYS A 85 -32.51 -30.82 -28.45
CA LYS A 85 -33.69 -31.19 -29.27
C LYS A 85 -34.64 -30.01 -29.50
N GLY A 86 -34.56 -28.97 -28.67
CA GLY A 86 -35.39 -27.77 -28.78
C GLY A 86 -34.85 -26.74 -29.77
N LEU A 87 -33.65 -26.97 -30.31
CA LEU A 87 -32.98 -26.04 -31.24
C LEU A 87 -33.15 -26.50 -32.70
N PRO A 88 -33.54 -25.60 -33.62
CA PRO A 88 -33.66 -25.94 -35.04
C PRO A 88 -32.29 -26.20 -35.70
N ALA A 89 -31.22 -25.65 -35.14
CA ALA A 89 -29.85 -25.87 -35.55
C ALA A 89 -28.90 -25.79 -34.34
N PRO A 90 -27.75 -26.48 -34.36
CA PRO A 90 -26.78 -26.42 -33.27
C PRO A 90 -26.18 -25.02 -33.12
N ILE A 91 -26.00 -24.56 -31.89
CA ILE A 91 -25.34 -23.28 -31.61
C ILE A 91 -23.83 -23.52 -31.60
N VAL A 92 -23.09 -22.77 -32.42
CA VAL A 92 -21.63 -22.87 -32.53
C VAL A 92 -20.98 -21.62 -31.94
N ARG A 93 -20.01 -21.81 -31.05
CA ARG A 93 -19.15 -20.75 -30.52
C ARG A 93 -17.69 -21.11 -30.77
N THR A 94 -16.93 -20.11 -31.18
CA THR A 94 -15.51 -20.26 -31.49
C THR A 94 -14.70 -19.32 -30.61
N ILE A 95 -13.53 -19.77 -30.18
CA ILE A 95 -12.55 -18.96 -29.48
C ILE A 95 -11.15 -19.31 -29.98
N SER A 96 -10.30 -18.30 -30.05
CA SER A 96 -8.88 -18.44 -30.32
C SER A 96 -8.16 -17.36 -29.52
N ARG A 97 -6.84 -17.49 -29.42
CA ARG A 97 -6.00 -16.44 -28.84
C ARG A 97 -6.22 -15.12 -29.60
N ALA A 98 -6.32 -14.02 -28.85
CA ALA A 98 -6.49 -12.70 -29.43
C ALA A 98 -5.36 -12.40 -30.42
N LYS A 99 -5.71 -11.82 -31.58
CA LYS A 99 -4.75 -11.44 -32.61
C LYS A 99 -4.16 -10.07 -32.27
N GLY A 100 -2.84 -9.98 -32.30
CA GLY A 100 -2.13 -8.73 -32.04
C GLY A 100 -0.83 -8.98 -31.30
N GLN A 101 -0.03 -7.93 -31.16
CA GLN A 101 1.15 -7.98 -30.30
C GLN A 101 0.68 -7.93 -28.84
N ALA A 102 1.00 -8.97 -28.09
CA ALA A 102 0.75 -8.99 -26.66
C ALA A 102 1.58 -7.89 -25.98
N ARG A 103 0.96 -7.15 -25.05
CA ARG A 103 1.60 -6.08 -24.29
C ARG A 103 1.62 -6.46 -22.82
N GLU A 104 2.79 -6.31 -22.20
CA GLU A 104 3.01 -6.62 -20.80
C GLU A 104 2.27 -5.63 -19.88
N PRO A 105 1.58 -6.09 -18.83
CA PRO A 105 0.97 -5.21 -17.85
C PRO A 105 2.02 -4.47 -17.02
N GLN A 106 1.76 -3.18 -16.82
CA GLN A 106 2.39 -2.39 -15.78
C GLN A 106 1.55 -2.49 -14.50
N VAL A 107 2.19 -2.87 -13.40
CA VAL A 107 1.52 -3.13 -12.12
C VAL A 107 2.00 -2.11 -11.09
N TYR A 108 1.05 -1.41 -10.48
CA TYR A 108 1.28 -0.43 -9.42
C TYR A 108 0.42 -0.76 -8.22
N VAL A 109 1.02 -0.78 -7.03
CA VAL A 109 0.29 -0.99 -5.77
C VAL A 109 0.34 0.30 -4.96
N LEU A 110 -0.85 0.78 -4.59
CA LEU A 110 -1.08 2.06 -3.96
C LEU A 110 -1.44 1.83 -2.49
N ALA A 111 -0.82 2.64 -1.62
CA ALA A 111 -1.09 2.64 -0.19
C ALA A 111 -2.53 3.09 0.11
N PRO A 112 -3.05 2.77 1.31
CA PRO A 112 -4.32 3.30 1.75
C PRO A 112 -4.38 4.83 1.68
N PRO A 113 -5.49 5.40 1.21
CA PRO A 113 -5.67 6.85 1.17
C PRO A 113 -5.67 7.41 2.60
N GLN A 114 -5.15 8.63 2.79
CA GLN A 114 -4.96 9.21 4.13
C GLN A 114 -6.27 9.35 4.91
N GLU A 115 -7.38 9.57 4.22
CA GLU A 115 -8.71 9.70 4.80
C GLU A 115 -9.20 8.40 5.45
N GLU A 116 -8.66 7.24 5.04
CA GLU A 116 -8.98 5.95 5.64
C GLU A 116 -8.17 5.66 6.91
N LEU A 117 -7.10 6.40 7.19
CA LEU A 117 -6.25 6.16 8.36
C LEU A 117 -6.98 6.33 9.69
N SER A 118 -8.12 7.04 9.72
CA SER A 118 -8.99 7.16 10.89
C SER A 118 -9.93 5.96 11.10
N LYS A 119 -10.08 5.08 10.11
CA LYS A 119 -11.00 3.93 10.12
C LYS A 119 -10.33 2.68 10.68
N SER A 120 -11.13 1.67 11.03
CA SER A 120 -10.66 0.35 11.47
C SER A 120 -10.12 -0.53 10.33
N THR A 121 -10.59 -0.27 9.10
CA THR A 121 -10.28 -1.02 7.89
C THR A 121 -9.76 -0.06 6.84
N LEU A 122 -8.71 -0.48 6.14
CA LEU A 122 -8.03 0.26 5.08
C LEU A 122 -8.23 -0.45 3.75
N SER A 123 -7.98 0.26 2.65
CA SER A 123 -7.98 -0.34 1.32
C SER A 123 -6.63 -0.18 0.62
N VAL A 124 -6.06 -1.29 0.17
CA VAL A 124 -4.89 -1.30 -0.71
C VAL A 124 -5.39 -1.48 -2.14
N THR A 125 -4.87 -0.70 -3.09
CA THR A 125 -5.33 -0.75 -4.48
C THR A 125 -4.21 -1.15 -5.42
N CYS A 126 -4.46 -2.09 -6.31
CA CYS A 126 -3.59 -2.48 -7.40
C CYS A 126 -4.15 -1.94 -8.72
N LEU A 127 -3.39 -1.08 -9.39
CA LEU A 127 -3.66 -0.66 -10.76
C LEU A 127 -2.82 -1.52 -11.70
N VAL A 128 -3.50 -2.16 -12.65
CA VAL A 128 -2.86 -2.92 -13.74
C VAL A 128 -3.24 -2.23 -15.05
N THR A 129 -2.26 -1.83 -15.85
CA THR A 129 -2.49 -1.01 -17.06
C THR A 129 -1.53 -1.36 -18.20
N GLY A 130 -1.83 -0.91 -19.41
CA GLY A 130 -0.96 -1.07 -20.59
C GLY A 130 -0.96 -2.47 -21.20
N PHE A 131 -1.84 -3.36 -20.75
CA PHE A 131 -1.80 -4.77 -21.17
C PHE A 131 -2.68 -5.07 -22.36
N TYR A 132 -2.29 -6.08 -23.14
CA TYR A 132 -3.11 -6.62 -24.22
C TYR A 132 -2.75 -8.10 -24.40
N PRO A 133 -3.74 -9.02 -24.55
CA PRO A 133 -5.18 -8.78 -24.61
C PRO A 133 -5.81 -8.54 -23.24
N ASP A 134 -7.12 -8.32 -23.22
CA ASP A 134 -7.94 -7.99 -22.04
C ASP A 134 -8.01 -9.08 -20.97
N TYR A 135 -7.67 -10.31 -21.34
CA TYR A 135 -7.73 -11.45 -20.44
C TYR A 135 -6.53 -11.51 -19.48
N ILE A 136 -6.79 -11.32 -18.20
CA ILE A 136 -5.80 -11.23 -17.13
C ILE A 136 -6.39 -11.78 -15.83
N ALA A 137 -5.54 -12.31 -14.94
CA ALA A 137 -5.93 -12.68 -13.58
C ALA A 137 -5.15 -11.84 -12.57
N VAL A 138 -5.84 -11.44 -11.50
CA VAL A 138 -5.29 -10.62 -10.42
C VAL A 138 -5.71 -11.25 -9.11
N GLU A 139 -4.76 -11.43 -8.19
CA GLU A 139 -4.97 -12.01 -6.88
C GLU A 139 -4.21 -11.25 -5.82
N TRP A 140 -4.59 -11.45 -4.57
CA TRP A 140 -3.89 -10.86 -3.43
C TRP A 140 -3.26 -11.92 -2.56
N GLN A 141 -2.13 -11.56 -1.96
CA GLN A 141 -1.51 -12.30 -0.89
C GLN A 141 -1.19 -11.39 0.29
N LYS A 142 -1.36 -11.91 1.51
CA LYS A 142 -0.87 -11.31 2.76
C LYS A 142 0.25 -12.18 3.32
N ASN A 143 1.45 -11.63 3.47
CA ASN A 143 2.64 -12.34 3.95
C ASN A 143 2.87 -13.68 3.19
N GLY A 144 2.61 -13.69 1.88
CA GLY A 144 2.73 -14.87 1.01
C GLY A 144 1.56 -15.86 1.06
N GLN A 145 0.54 -15.63 1.87
CA GLN A 145 -0.68 -16.45 1.92
C GLN A 145 -1.79 -15.83 1.06
N PRO A 146 -2.57 -16.62 0.31
CA PRO A 146 -3.67 -16.09 -0.51
C PRO A 146 -4.72 -15.34 0.31
N GLU A 147 -5.21 -14.22 -0.23
CA GLU A 147 -6.32 -13.43 0.30
C GLU A 147 -7.47 -13.39 -0.70
N SER A 148 -8.71 -13.44 -0.21
CA SER A 148 -9.91 -13.60 -1.05
C SER A 148 -10.94 -12.47 -0.92
N GLU A 149 -10.70 -11.49 -0.03
CA GLU A 149 -11.59 -10.33 0.14
C GLU A 149 -11.22 -9.17 -0.80
N ASP A 150 -11.01 -9.47 -2.07
CA ASP A 150 -10.70 -8.49 -3.10
C ASP A 150 -11.94 -8.10 -3.93
N ASN A 151 -11.88 -6.89 -4.48
CA ASN A 151 -12.83 -6.41 -5.47
C ASN A 151 -12.04 -6.00 -6.72
N THR A 152 -12.05 -6.86 -7.73
CA THR A 152 -11.38 -6.64 -9.01
C THR A 152 -12.39 -6.20 -10.08
N THR A 153 -12.12 -5.07 -10.72
CA THR A 153 -12.94 -4.57 -11.84
C THR A 153 -12.70 -5.38 -13.10
N THR A 154 -13.67 -5.42 -14.00
CA THR A 154 -13.45 -5.92 -15.37
C THR A 154 -12.43 -5.07 -16.11
N SER A 155 -11.66 -5.68 -17.02
CA SER A 155 -10.74 -4.96 -17.92
C SER A 155 -11.49 -3.92 -18.75
N GLN A 156 -10.95 -2.70 -18.79
CA GLN A 156 -11.47 -1.56 -19.56
C GLN A 156 -10.49 -1.20 -20.67
N LEU A 157 -11.00 -0.85 -21.85
CA LEU A 157 -10.19 -0.43 -22.98
C LEU A 157 -9.71 1.01 -22.77
N ASP A 158 -8.41 1.24 -22.94
CA ASP A 158 -7.78 2.56 -22.89
C ASP A 158 -7.65 3.19 -24.30
N ALA A 159 -7.37 4.49 -24.34
CA ALA A 159 -7.26 5.27 -25.57
C ALA A 159 -6.13 4.80 -26.50
N ASP A 160 -5.09 4.15 -25.96
CA ASP A 160 -3.94 3.62 -26.72
C ASP A 160 -4.17 2.20 -27.26
N GLY A 161 -5.40 1.67 -27.09
CA GLY A 161 -5.81 0.32 -27.49
C GLY A 161 -5.33 -0.79 -26.55
N SER A 162 -4.70 -0.45 -25.43
CA SER A 162 -4.42 -1.40 -24.34
C SER A 162 -5.61 -1.49 -23.38
N TYR A 163 -5.46 -2.31 -22.34
CA TYR A 163 -6.46 -2.47 -21.28
C TYR A 163 -5.87 -2.09 -19.93
N PHE A 164 -6.76 -1.67 -19.03
CA PHE A 164 -6.46 -1.43 -17.62
C PHE A 164 -7.57 -1.96 -16.72
N LEU A 165 -7.25 -2.19 -15.45
CA LEU A 165 -8.20 -2.52 -14.39
C LEU A 165 -7.69 -2.07 -13.03
N TYR A 166 -8.57 -2.14 -12.03
CA TYR A 166 -8.21 -1.96 -10.63
C TYR A 166 -8.62 -3.20 -9.83
N SER A 167 -7.79 -3.59 -8.87
CA SER A 167 -8.16 -4.54 -7.82
C SER A 167 -7.97 -3.88 -6.47
N ARG A 168 -8.99 -3.96 -5.60
CA ARG A 168 -8.96 -3.36 -4.26
C ARG A 168 -9.08 -4.46 -3.20
N LEU A 169 -8.13 -4.50 -2.29
CA LEU A 169 -8.15 -5.39 -1.12
C LEU A 169 -8.51 -4.60 0.14
N ARG A 170 -9.48 -5.09 0.91
CA ARG A 170 -9.73 -4.57 2.26
C ARG A 170 -8.76 -5.24 3.24
N VAL A 171 -8.16 -4.45 4.11
CA VAL A 171 -7.18 -4.93 5.10
C VAL A 171 -7.45 -4.31 6.46
N ASP A 172 -7.14 -5.05 7.53
CA ASP A 172 -7.22 -4.50 8.88
C ASP A 172 -6.16 -3.44 9.11
N LYS A 173 -6.56 -2.30 9.69
CA LYS A 173 -5.59 -1.26 10.08
C LYS A 173 -4.52 -1.81 11.00
N SER A 174 -4.86 -2.66 11.97
CA SER A 174 -3.88 -3.26 12.89
C SER A 174 -2.82 -4.10 12.16
N SER A 175 -3.23 -4.85 11.13
CA SER A 175 -2.33 -5.65 10.30
C SER A 175 -1.39 -4.77 9.47
N TRP A 176 -1.94 -3.74 8.83
CA TRP A 176 -1.14 -2.74 8.11
C TRP A 176 -0.12 -2.04 9.04
N GLN A 177 -0.54 -1.61 10.23
CA GLN A 177 0.31 -0.91 11.19
C GLN A 177 1.45 -1.79 11.73
N ARG A 178 1.25 -3.10 11.84
CA ARG A 178 2.31 -4.07 12.19
C ARG A 178 3.34 -4.28 11.07
N GLY A 179 3.10 -3.76 9.87
CA GLY A 179 3.98 -3.95 8.73
C GLY A 179 3.70 -5.24 7.94
N ASP A 180 2.49 -5.82 8.06
CA ASP A 180 2.10 -6.93 7.19
C ASP A 180 2.25 -6.52 5.72
N THR A 181 2.79 -7.42 4.90
CA THR A 181 3.07 -7.19 3.49
C THR A 181 1.94 -7.73 2.64
N TYR A 182 1.41 -6.89 1.75
CA TYR A 182 0.34 -7.22 0.83
C TYR A 182 0.89 -7.22 -0.60
N ALA A 183 0.69 -8.31 -1.34
CA ALA A 183 1.16 -8.45 -2.70
C ALA A 183 -0.02 -8.58 -3.67
N CYS A 184 -0.04 -7.73 -4.70
CA CYS A 184 -0.87 -7.90 -5.88
C CYS A 184 -0.13 -8.83 -6.85
N VAL A 185 -0.70 -9.99 -7.08
CA VAL A 185 -0.20 -11.03 -7.97
C VAL A 185 -0.97 -10.94 -9.29
N VAL A 186 -0.26 -10.85 -10.41
CA VAL A 186 -0.85 -10.65 -11.72
C VAL A 186 -0.36 -11.74 -12.66
N MET A 187 -1.30 -12.39 -13.35
CA MET A 187 -1.01 -13.41 -14.34
C MET A 187 -1.57 -13.00 -15.70
N HIS A 188 -0.68 -12.89 -16.68
CA HIS A 188 -0.97 -12.42 -18.02
C HIS A 188 -0.03 -13.08 -19.02
N GLU A 189 -0.51 -13.33 -20.23
CA GLU A 189 0.27 -14.09 -21.23
C GLU A 189 1.51 -13.37 -21.75
N ALA A 190 1.58 -12.04 -21.65
CA ALA A 190 2.72 -11.26 -22.10
C ALA A 190 3.85 -11.20 -21.06
N LEU A 191 3.60 -11.64 -19.81
CA LEU A 191 4.58 -11.64 -18.73
C LEU A 191 5.56 -12.81 -18.87
N HIS A 192 6.79 -12.60 -18.41
CA HIS A 192 7.73 -13.71 -18.21
C HIS A 192 7.14 -14.72 -17.22
N ASN A 193 7.16 -16.01 -17.57
CA ASN A 193 6.48 -17.09 -16.83
C ASN A 193 4.98 -16.84 -16.56
N HIS A 194 4.35 -15.97 -17.37
CA HIS A 194 2.96 -15.54 -17.23
C HIS A 194 2.61 -14.95 -15.85
N TYR A 195 3.60 -14.38 -15.14
CA TYR A 195 3.47 -14.03 -13.74
C TYR A 195 4.28 -12.79 -13.38
N THR A 196 3.71 -11.91 -12.56
CA THR A 196 4.44 -10.87 -11.84
C THR A 196 3.74 -10.56 -10.53
N GLN A 197 4.45 -9.95 -9.59
CA GLN A 197 3.85 -9.47 -8.36
C GLN A 197 4.46 -8.15 -7.94
N LYS A 198 3.66 -7.32 -7.27
CA LYS A 198 4.10 -6.10 -6.62
C LYS A 198 3.58 -6.08 -5.20
N SER A 199 4.46 -5.76 -4.27
CA SER A 199 4.16 -5.78 -2.85
C SER A 199 4.16 -4.38 -2.26
N ILE A 200 3.40 -4.19 -1.20
CA ILE A 200 3.37 -2.99 -0.40
C ILE A 200 3.21 -3.34 1.08
N SER A 201 3.80 -2.54 1.93
CA SER A 201 3.64 -2.56 3.38
C SER A 201 3.75 -1.12 3.88
N LYS A 202 3.43 -0.90 5.16
CA LYS A 202 3.67 0.39 5.80
C LYS A 202 5.19 0.71 5.72
N PRO A 203 5.59 1.86 5.15
CA PRO A 203 7.01 2.18 5.01
C PRO A 203 7.66 2.34 6.40
N PRO A 204 8.95 1.98 6.54
CA PRO A 204 9.66 1.99 7.82
C PRO A 204 9.67 3.35 8.53
N ASP A 205 9.70 4.46 7.78
CA ASP A 205 9.72 5.81 8.36
C ASP A 205 8.45 6.13 9.18
N LEU A 206 7.30 5.54 8.82
CA LEU A 206 6.05 5.68 9.59
C LEU A 206 5.97 4.72 10.80
N LEU A 207 6.89 3.77 10.94
CA LEU A 207 6.97 2.89 12.12
C LEU A 207 7.72 3.57 13.29
N LEU A 208 8.43 4.65 13.02
CA LEU A 208 9.18 5.43 14.03
C LEU A 208 8.40 6.65 14.55
N GLU A 209 7.27 7.00 13.95
CA GLU A 209 6.53 8.22 14.30
C GLU A 209 5.57 8.10 15.50
N GLU A 210 5.30 6.90 16.03
CA GLU A 210 4.48 6.76 17.25
C GLU A 210 5.24 7.08 18.56
N GLU A 211 6.56 7.27 18.53
CA GLU A 211 7.34 7.68 19.73
C GLU A 211 7.91 9.12 19.70
N SER A 212 7.72 9.91 18.63
CA SER A 212 8.46 11.19 18.49
C SER A 212 7.64 12.48 18.62
N CYS A 213 6.33 12.44 18.89
CA CYS A 213 5.55 13.67 19.12
C CYS A 213 5.57 14.17 20.58
N ALA A 214 6.58 13.80 21.36
CA ALA A 214 6.91 14.48 22.62
C ALA A 214 8.28 15.14 22.46
N ASP A 215 8.31 16.46 22.61
CA ASP A 215 9.48 17.35 22.62
C ASP A 215 10.28 17.52 21.33
N ALA A 216 9.78 18.40 20.47
CA ALA A 216 10.64 19.31 19.71
C ALA A 216 10.10 20.73 19.78
N GLN A 217 9.96 21.25 21.01
CA GLN A 217 9.68 22.65 21.24
C GLN A 217 10.42 23.17 22.47
N ASP A 218 11.73 22.89 22.58
CA ASP A 218 12.55 23.54 23.62
C ASP A 218 14.02 23.81 23.26
N GLY A 219 14.48 23.46 22.05
CA GLY A 219 15.86 23.69 21.64
C GLY A 219 16.25 25.17 21.47
N GLU A 220 15.28 26.06 21.24
CA GLU A 220 15.54 27.50 21.08
C GLU A 220 15.50 28.28 22.41
N LEU A 221 14.72 27.78 23.38
CA LEU A 221 14.58 28.37 24.71
C LEU A 221 15.80 28.06 25.60
N ASP A 222 16.34 26.83 25.53
CA ASP A 222 17.53 26.45 26.31
C ASP A 222 18.78 27.26 25.93
N GLY A 223 18.96 27.56 24.63
CA GLY A 223 20.03 28.44 24.15
C GLY A 223 19.89 29.88 24.69
N LEU A 224 18.65 30.36 24.85
CA LEU A 224 18.38 31.69 25.39
C LEU A 224 18.59 31.75 26.90
N TRP A 225 18.12 30.74 27.66
CA TRP A 225 18.26 30.66 29.11
C TRP A 225 19.71 30.48 29.56
N THR A 226 20.50 29.69 28.85
CA THR A 226 21.95 29.54 29.10
C THR A 226 22.67 30.88 28.91
N THR A 227 22.36 31.58 27.82
CA THR A 227 22.92 32.91 27.53
C THR A 227 22.54 33.93 28.60
N ILE A 228 21.25 34.01 28.98
CA ILE A 228 20.76 34.88 30.06
C ILE A 228 21.45 34.57 31.40
N SER A 229 21.60 33.29 31.73
CA SER A 229 22.26 32.85 32.98
C SER A 229 23.72 33.27 33.03
N ILE A 230 24.46 33.20 31.92
CA ILE A 230 25.84 33.68 31.83
C ILE A 230 25.92 35.19 32.05
N PHE A 231 25.03 35.98 31.43
CA PHE A 231 25.02 37.43 31.63
C PHE A 231 24.68 37.84 33.07
N ILE A 232 23.70 37.17 33.69
CA ILE A 232 23.32 37.44 35.08
C ILE A 232 24.48 37.10 36.03
N THR A 233 25.13 35.95 35.84
CA THR A 233 26.27 35.56 36.70
C THR A 233 27.44 36.52 36.56
N LEU A 234 27.81 36.93 35.34
CA LEU A 234 28.86 37.92 35.12
C LEU A 234 28.52 39.29 35.73
N PHE A 235 27.27 39.74 35.61
CA PHE A 235 26.82 40.99 36.23
C PHE A 235 26.92 40.93 37.75
N LEU A 236 26.44 39.86 38.38
CA LEU A 236 26.53 39.69 39.83
C LEU A 236 27.98 39.63 40.32
N LEU A 237 28.87 38.93 39.60
CA LEU A 237 30.29 38.89 39.92
C LEU A 237 30.94 40.28 39.83
N SER A 238 30.61 41.06 38.80
CA SER A 238 31.09 42.45 38.65
C SER A 238 30.59 43.35 39.79
N VAL A 239 29.31 43.26 40.15
CA VAL A 239 28.73 44.04 41.24
C VAL A 239 29.39 43.67 42.57
N CYS A 240 29.52 42.38 42.88
CA CYS A 240 30.19 41.90 44.10
C CYS A 240 31.66 42.33 44.15
N TYR A 241 32.39 42.24 43.04
CA TYR A 241 33.76 42.71 42.95
C TYR A 241 33.85 44.22 43.20
N SER A 242 32.98 45.03 42.59
CA SER A 242 32.95 46.48 42.81
C SER A 242 32.59 46.85 44.24
N ALA A 243 31.63 46.15 44.86
CA ALA A 243 31.21 46.37 46.23
C ALA A 243 32.33 46.02 47.22
N THR A 244 32.99 44.88 47.04
CA THR A 244 34.14 44.48 47.88
C THR A 244 35.29 45.48 47.74
N VAL A 245 35.68 45.88 46.52
CA VAL A 245 36.71 46.90 46.30
C VAL A 245 36.34 48.22 46.95
N THR A 246 35.07 48.64 46.87
CA THR A 246 34.58 49.87 47.48
C THR A 246 34.62 49.78 49.01
N LEU A 247 34.20 48.66 49.59
CA LEU A 247 34.27 48.43 51.04
C LEU A 247 35.72 48.39 51.54
N PHE A 248 36.64 47.77 50.81
CA PHE A 248 38.06 47.80 51.14
C PHE A 248 38.63 49.21 51.03
N LYS A 249 38.30 49.97 49.97
CA LYS A 249 38.70 51.38 49.83
C LYS A 249 38.16 52.25 50.96
N VAL A 250 36.88 52.13 51.28
CA VAL A 250 36.21 52.91 52.34
C VAL A 250 36.76 52.54 53.72
N LYS A 251 36.99 51.25 53.99
CA LYS A 251 37.64 50.77 55.23
C LYS A 251 39.07 51.29 55.34
N TRP A 252 39.82 51.31 54.24
CA TRP A 252 41.19 51.83 54.22
C TRP A 252 41.21 53.36 54.42
N ILE A 253 40.35 54.11 53.73
CA ILE A 253 40.19 55.56 53.90
C ILE A 253 39.77 55.91 55.33
N LEU A 254 38.80 55.19 55.91
CA LEU A 254 38.38 55.40 57.29
C LEU A 254 39.51 55.11 58.29
N SER A 255 40.32 54.07 58.06
CA SER A 255 41.49 53.77 58.88
C SER A 255 42.52 54.90 58.83
N SER A 256 42.83 55.41 57.63
CA SER A 256 43.76 56.54 57.46
C SER A 256 43.23 57.85 58.05
N VAL A 257 41.91 58.10 57.97
CA VAL A 257 41.28 59.29 58.57
C VAL A 257 41.23 59.20 60.10
N VAL A 258 41.05 58.01 60.67
CA VAL A 258 41.15 57.78 62.12
C VAL A 258 42.58 57.99 62.62
N GLU A 259 43.59 57.55 61.86
CA GLU A 259 45.01 57.83 62.14
C GLU A 259 45.34 59.34 62.08
N LEU A 260 44.73 60.08 61.17
CA LEU A 260 44.89 61.54 61.09
C LEU A 260 44.17 62.30 62.22
N ARG A 261 43.10 61.74 62.81
CA ARG A 261 42.38 62.35 63.95
C ARG A 261 42.99 62.06 65.32
N SER A 262 43.87 61.06 65.45
CA SER A 262 44.53 60.72 66.74
C SER A 262 45.78 61.55 67.03
N VAL A 263 46.22 62.41 66.11
CA VAL A 263 47.35 63.33 66.31
C VAL A 263 46.82 64.73 66.67
N THR A 264 46.39 64.90 67.92
CA THR A 264 46.37 66.21 68.58
C THR A 264 47.64 66.35 69.43
N PRO A 265 48.47 67.39 69.24
CA PRO A 265 49.69 67.54 70.03
C PRO A 265 49.33 67.99 71.45
N ASN A 266 49.65 67.16 72.45
CA ASN A 266 49.49 67.50 73.86
C ASN A 266 50.75 68.21 74.37
N TYR A 267 50.74 69.55 74.36
CA TYR A 267 51.79 70.39 74.94
C TYR A 267 51.52 70.62 76.43
N ARG A 268 51.86 69.64 77.27
CA ARG A 268 51.95 69.87 78.71
C ARG A 268 53.02 68.98 79.33
N ASN A 269 54.24 69.51 79.34
CA ASN A 269 55.23 69.44 80.42
C ASN A 269 56.62 69.73 79.86
N MET A 270 56.94 71.02 79.71
CA MET A 270 58.32 71.49 79.66
C MET A 270 58.65 72.10 81.02
N ILE A 271 59.63 71.47 81.71
CA ILE A 271 60.59 72.05 82.67
C ILE A 271 59.96 72.50 84.01
N GLY A 272 60.32 71.98 85.19
CA GLY A 272 61.64 71.56 85.65
C GLY A 272 62.16 72.57 86.68
N GLN A 273 62.15 72.15 87.95
CA GLN A 273 62.90 72.62 89.13
C GLN A 273 63.69 73.95 89.06
N GLY A 274 63.47 74.79 90.07
CA GLY A 274 64.40 75.83 90.51
C GLY A 274 63.94 76.48 91.81
N ALA A 275 64.60 76.12 92.91
CA ALA A 275 64.79 76.80 94.21
C ALA A 275 63.58 77.50 94.89
#